data_AF-A0A4Q3S1Z4-F1
#
_entry.id   AF-A0A4Q3S1Z4-F1
#
_cell.length_a   1.000
_cell.length_b   1.000
_cell.length_c   1.000
_cell.angle_alpha   90.00
_cell.angle_beta   90.00
_cell.angle_gamma   90.00
#
_symmetry.space_group_name_H-M   'P 1'
#
loop_
_entity.id
_entity.type
_entity.pdbx_description
1 polymer ?
#
loop_
_entity_poly.entity_id
_entity_poly.type
_entity_poly.pdbx_seq_one_letter_code
_entity_poly.pdbx_strand_id
1 'polypeptide(L)'
;MRRLLLITILFFIGAFVFGQADSVLQRIIMVGDAGELKNGRQPELELVRRLYPMKDTNNAVVYLGDNIYPVGLPDAGAKTY
;
A
#
# COMPACT_ATOMS: atom_id res chain seq x y z
N MET A 1 40.89 -5.85 32.90
CA MET A 1 39.57 -5.17 33.02
C MET A 1 39.17 -4.41 31.75
N ARG A 2 40.04 -3.57 31.17
CA ARG A 2 39.75 -2.80 29.94
C ARG A 2 39.29 -3.64 28.73
N ARG A 3 39.84 -4.84 28.53
CA ARG A 3 39.42 -5.77 27.46
C ARG A 3 38.02 -6.36 27.70
N LEU A 4 37.68 -6.68 28.95
CA LEU A 4 36.35 -7.18 29.32
C LEU A 4 35.29 -6.12 29.05
N LEU A 5 35.59 -4.87 29.43
CA LEU A 5 34.72 -3.71 29.21
C LEU A 5 34.43 -3.48 27.72
N LEU A 6 35.44 -3.60 26.86
CA LEU A 6 35.26 -3.49 25.41
C LEU A 6 34.33 -4.58 24.85
N ILE A 7 34.47 -5.82 25.32
CA ILE A 7 33.62 -6.94 24.89
C ILE A 7 32.17 -6.70 25.31
N THR A 8 31.95 -6.24 26.54
CA THR A 8 30.60 -5.91 27.04
C THR A 8 29.96 -4.80 26.21
N ILE A 9 30.70 -3.75 25.86
CA ILE A 9 30.21 -2.64 25.03
C ILE A 9 29.83 -3.14 23.63
N LEU A 10 30.69 -3.93 22.98
CA LEU A 10 30.41 -4.50 21.66
C LEU A 10 29.18 -5.41 21.67
N PHE A 11 28.98 -6.19 22.74
CA PHE A 11 27.80 -7.05 22.89
C PHE A 11 26.50 -6.23 22.98
N PHE A 12 26.49 -5.12 23.72
CA PHE A 12 25.31 -4.25 23.81
C PHE A 12 25.05 -3.48 22.52
N ILE A 13 26.08 -3.05 21.78
CA ILE A 13 25.91 -2.36 20.49
C ILE A 13 25.24 -3.28 19.46
N GLY A 14 25.59 -4.57 19.44
CA GLY A 14 24.99 -5.55 18.53
C GLY A 14 23.47 -5.70 18.71
N ALA A 15 22.95 -5.48 19.92
CA ALA A 15 21.51 -5.55 20.21
C ALA A 15 20.71 -4.37 19.64
N PHE A 16 21.37 -3.27 19.24
CA PHE A 16 20.76 -2.09 18.63
C PHE A 16 20.93 -2.05 17.11
N VAL A 17 21.53 -3.06 16.49
CA VAL A 17 21.60 -3.18 15.04
C VAL A 17 20.26 -3.69 14.53
N PHE A 18 19.37 -2.77 14.17
CA PHE A 18 18.20 -3.09 13.35
C PHE A 18 18.72 -3.51 11.96
N GLY A 19 18.46 -4.76 11.56
CA GLY A 19 18.71 -5.21 10.19
C GLY A 19 18.01 -4.28 9.19
N GLN A 20 18.60 -4.09 8.01
CA GLN A 20 18.02 -3.26 6.95
C GLN A 20 16.55 -3.68 6.78
N ALA A 21 15.63 -2.76 7.07
CA ALA A 21 14.24 -2.96 6.71
C ALA A 21 14.24 -3.14 5.19
N ASP A 22 13.71 -4.26 4.71
CA ASP A 22 13.51 -4.49 3.28
C ASP A 22 12.65 -3.35 2.75
N SER A 23 13.30 -2.34 2.17
CA SER A 23 12.65 -1.08 1.84
C SER A 23 12.19 -1.20 0.40
N VAL A 24 10.95 -1.65 0.23
CA VAL A 24 10.26 -1.54 -1.05
C VAL A 24 10.32 -0.08 -1.47
N LEU A 25 11.14 0.22 -2.48
CA LEU A 25 11.37 1.59 -2.94
C LEU A 25 10.08 2.19 -3.49
N GLN A 26 9.35 1.41 -4.28
CA GLN A 26 8.06 1.78 -4.85
C GLN A 26 7.27 0.52 -5.17
N ARG A 27 5.95 0.56 -4.95
CA ARG A 27 5.00 -0.47 -5.35
C ARG A 27 3.92 0.16 -6.22
N ILE A 28 3.78 -0.35 -7.44
CA ILE A 28 2.72 0.07 -8.37
C ILE A 28 1.64 -1.00 -8.34
N ILE A 29 0.44 -0.63 -7.87
CA ILE A 29 -0.72 -1.51 -7.76
C ILE A 29 -1.67 -1.12 -8.89
N MET A 30 -1.78 -1.98 -9.90
CA MET A 30 -2.63 -1.74 -11.05
C MET A 30 -3.99 -2.41 -10.86
N VAL A 31 -5.06 -1.65 -10.99
CA VAL A 31 -6.44 -2.10 -10.77
C VAL A 31 -7.27 -1.78 -12.01
N GLY A 32 -7.86 -2.79 -12.64
CA GLY A 32 -8.87 -2.60 -13.68
C GLY A 32 -10.24 -3.07 -13.18
N ASP A 33 -11.30 -2.75 -13.93
CA ASP A 33 -12.65 -3.29 -13.69
C ASP A 33 -13.15 -3.05 -12.25
N ALA A 34 -12.86 -1.86 -11.71
CA ALA A 34 -13.14 -1.50 -10.32
C ALA A 34 -14.45 -0.72 -10.14
N GLY A 35 -15.28 -0.64 -11.20
CA GLY A 35 -16.50 0.16 -11.20
C GLY A 35 -17.71 -0.51 -10.58
N GLU A 36 -17.70 -1.83 -10.37
CA GLU A 36 -18.88 -2.58 -9.94
C GLU A 36 -18.98 -2.58 -8.40
N LEU A 37 -20.16 -2.20 -7.89
CA LEU A 37 -20.46 -2.34 -6.47
C LEU A 37 -21.18 -3.65 -6.21
N LYS A 38 -20.56 -4.54 -5.43
CA LYS A 38 -21.20 -5.76 -4.93
C LYS A 38 -21.73 -5.50 -3.53
N ASN A 39 -23.05 -5.35 -3.40
CA ASN A 39 -23.72 -5.00 -2.14
C ASN A 39 -23.17 -3.71 -1.50
N GLY A 40 -22.92 -2.68 -2.33
CA GLY A 40 -22.39 -1.40 -1.88
C GLY A 40 -20.89 -1.39 -1.56
N ARG A 41 -20.16 -2.47 -1.87
CA ARG A 41 -18.71 -2.59 -1.66
C ARG A 41 -17.97 -2.77 -2.97
N GLN A 42 -16.70 -2.39 -3.02
CA GLN A 42 -15.79 -2.61 -4.14
C GLN A 42 -14.81 -3.74 -3.81
N PRO A 43 -15.08 -4.98 -4.25
CA PRO A 43 -14.25 -6.15 -3.91
C PRO A 43 -12.76 -5.97 -4.24
N GLU A 44 -12.45 -5.31 -5.34
CA GLU A 44 -11.11 -5.08 -5.86
C GLU A 44 -10.31 -4.20 -4.89
N LEU A 45 -10.90 -3.08 -4.44
CA LEU A 45 -10.28 -2.18 -3.47
C LEU A 45 -10.16 -2.83 -2.08
N GLU A 46 -11.13 -3.66 -1.68
CA GLU A 46 -11.05 -4.41 -0.42
C GLU A 46 -9.88 -5.40 -0.43
N LEU A 47 -9.70 -6.12 -1.55
CA LEU A 47 -8.56 -7.00 -1.73
C LEU A 47 -7.24 -6.23 -1.65
N VAL A 48 -7.13 -5.11 -2.37
CA VAL A 48 -5.92 -4.26 -2.34
C VAL A 48 -5.60 -3.78 -0.92
N ARG A 49 -6.60 -3.30 -0.18
CA ARG A 49 -6.45 -2.87 1.22
C ARG A 49 -6.02 -3.99 2.16
N ARG A 50 -6.45 -5.22 1.88
CA ARG A 50 -6.07 -6.41 2.67
C ARG A 50 -4.65 -6.86 2.38
N LEU A 51 -4.22 -6.77 1.13
CA LEU A 51 -2.92 -7.26 0.68
C LEU A 51 -1.78 -6.29 0.99
N TYR A 52 -2.05 -4.98 0.97
CA TYR A 52 -1.00 -3.97 1.06
C TYR A 52 -1.32 -2.90 2.11
N PRO A 53 -0.31 -2.41 2.85
CA PRO A 53 -0.50 -1.33 3.80
C PRO A 53 -0.75 -0.01 3.07
N MET A 54 -2.01 0.43 2.97
CA MET A 54 -2.38 1.66 2.24
C MET A 54 -1.82 2.96 2.85
N LYS A 55 -1.25 2.90 4.05
CA LYS A 55 -0.56 4.04 4.70
C LYS A 55 0.91 4.17 4.30
N ASP A 56 1.46 3.18 3.61
CA ASP A 56 2.82 3.22 3.08
C ASP A 56 2.89 4.21 1.91
N THR A 57 3.75 5.22 2.03
CA THR A 57 3.93 6.29 1.05
C THR A 57 4.59 5.80 -0.24
N ASN A 58 5.17 4.60 -0.24
CA ASN A 58 5.82 4.01 -1.40
C ASN A 58 4.82 3.28 -2.30
N ASN A 59 3.53 3.28 -1.96
CA ASN A 59 2.48 2.67 -2.77
C ASN A 59 1.85 3.71 -3.71
N ALA A 60 1.77 3.37 -5.00
CA ALA A 60 0.96 4.07 -5.98
C ALA A 60 -0.11 3.12 -6.53
N VAL A 61 -1.38 3.55 -6.46
CA VAL A 61 -2.50 2.82 -7.07
C VAL A 61 -2.82 3.45 -8.41
N VAL A 62 -2.81 2.64 -9.48
CA VAL A 62 -3.09 3.06 -10.85
C VAL A 62 -4.33 2.34 -11.34
N TYR A 63 -5.38 3.10 -11.63
CA TYR A 63 -6.59 2.58 -12.24
C TYR A 63 -6.41 2.47 -13.75
N LEU A 64 -6.66 1.28 -14.31
CA LEU A 64 -6.44 0.97 -15.72
C LEU A 64 -7.64 1.30 -16.61
N GLY A 65 -8.77 1.71 -16.04
CA GLY A 65 -10.02 1.99 -16.74
C GLY A 65 -11.20 1.39 -16.02
N ASP A 66 -12.42 1.63 -16.53
CA ASP A 66 -13.63 0.94 -16.07
C ASP A 66 -13.91 1.10 -14.57
N ASN A 67 -13.76 2.33 -14.09
CA ASN A 67 -13.88 2.68 -12.67
C ASN A 67 -15.31 3.05 -12.25
N ILE A 68 -16.25 3.17 -13.20
CA ILE A 68 -17.62 3.62 -12.94
C ILE A 68 -18.57 2.82 -13.83
N TYR A 69 -19.51 2.12 -13.21
CA TYR A 69 -20.55 1.33 -13.88
C TYR A 69 -21.95 1.71 -13.38
N PRO A 70 -23.01 1.35 -14.14
CA PRO A 70 -22.96 0.72 -15.47
C PRO A 70 -22.73 1.71 -16.62
N VAL A 71 -23.15 2.97 -16.45
CA VAL A 71 -23.19 3.97 -17.54
C VAL A 71 -21.96 4.88 -17.62
N GLY A 72 -20.99 4.71 -16.71
CA GLY A 72 -19.82 5.58 -16.63
C GLY A 72 -20.10 6.92 -15.94
N LEU A 73 -19.20 7.89 -16.16
CA LEU A 73 -19.37 9.24 -15.62
C LEU A 73 -20.35 10.04 -16.50
N PRO A 74 -21.37 10.69 -15.93
CA PRO A 74 -22.25 11.54 -16.72
C PRO A 74 -21.53 12.78 -17.24
N ASP A 75 -22.01 13.29 -18.37
CA ASP A 75 -21.54 14.57 -18.91
C ASP A 75 -21.79 15.71 -17.92
N ALA A 76 -20.92 16.73 -17.97
CA ALA A 76 -21.06 17.92 -17.14
C ALA A 76 -22.41 18.61 -17.43
N GLY A 77 -23.29 18.64 -16.42
CA GLY A 77 -24.62 19.24 -16.52
C GLY A 77 -25.74 18.30 -16.96
N ALA A 78 -25.47 17.00 -17.11
CA ALA A 78 -26.52 16.01 -17.32
C ALA A 78 -27.52 16.03 -16.16
N LYS A 79 -28.82 16.14 -16.48
CA LYS A 79 -29.91 16.20 -15.49
C LYS A 79 -30.28 14.84 -14.90
N THR A 80 -29.79 13.76 -15.49
CA THR A 80 -30.06 12.37 -15.10
C THR A 80 -28.82 11.52 -15.30
N TYR A 81 -28.70 10.47 -14.49
CA TYR A 81 -27.79 9.34 -14.68
C TYR A 81 -28.45 8.27 -15.54
#